data_AF-A0A1S6KQM5-F1
#
_entry.id   AF-A0A1S6KQM5-F1
#
_cell.length_a   1.000
_cell.length_b   1.000
_cell.length_c   1.000
_cell.angle_alpha   90.00
_cell.angle_beta   90.00
_cell.angle_gamma   90.00
#
_symmetry.space_group_name_H-M   'P 1'
#
loop_
_entity.id
_entity.type
_entity.pdbx_description
1 polymer ?
#
loop_
_entity_poly.entity_id
_entity_poly.type
_entity_poly.pdbx_seq_one_letter_code
_entity_poly.pdbx_strand_id
1 'polypeptide(L)'
;MICQTAGMSPGHVYYYFRSKEAIVEAIAVRDENDTAELMDQLEQGSTDDLVTRLTRLIPAVVQRNSDPAYAGLVIALTAEAVRNPMVAEILRRSDEALHTRFLKIADRVGGPANMDPATLRLRIGMIATIFTGLVFRSILEPRRDQAAIVQLVNEQVRLLLGGQP
;
A
#
# COMPACT_ATOMS: atom_id res chain seq x y z
N MET A 1 -13.69 -17.14 12.57
CA MET A 1 -12.69 -17.20 11.48
C MET A 1 -11.44 -16.39 11.84
N ILE A 2 -11.54 -15.09 12.19
CA ILE A 2 -10.40 -14.24 12.58
C ILE A 2 -9.58 -14.81 13.78
N CYS A 3 -10.22 -15.27 14.86
CA CYS A 3 -9.50 -15.77 16.05
C CYS A 3 -8.71 -17.07 15.82
N GLN A 4 -9.21 -17.96 14.95
CA GLN A 4 -8.56 -19.24 14.67
C GLN A 4 -7.30 -19.08 13.81
N THR A 5 -7.30 -18.10 12.90
CA THR A 5 -6.14 -17.81 12.02
C THR A 5 -5.02 -17.08 12.76
N ALA A 6 -5.33 -16.37 13.86
CA ALA A 6 -4.37 -15.60 14.65
C ALA A 6 -3.75 -16.38 15.84
N GLY A 7 -4.09 -17.66 16.04
CA GLY A 7 -3.59 -18.46 17.17
C GLY A 7 -4.08 -17.97 18.55
N MET A 8 -5.14 -17.15 18.60
CA MET A 8 -5.63 -16.52 19.82
C MET A 8 -6.99 -17.10 20.21
N SER A 9 -7.20 -17.35 21.50
CA SER A 9 -8.49 -17.80 21.99
C SER A 9 -9.55 -16.70 21.80
N PRO A 10 -10.83 -17.04 21.54
CA PRO A 10 -11.89 -16.05 21.39
C PRO A 10 -11.95 -15.07 22.57
N GLY A 11 -11.71 -15.54 23.79
CA GLY A 11 -11.68 -14.70 25.00
C GLY A 11 -10.57 -13.65 25.04
N HIS A 12 -9.42 -13.88 24.38
CA HIS A 12 -8.30 -12.94 24.38
C HIS A 12 -8.55 -11.70 23.50
N VAL A 13 -9.39 -11.84 22.47
CA VAL A 13 -9.75 -10.76 21.53
C VAL A 13 -10.88 -9.89 22.11
N TYR A 14 -11.86 -10.50 22.79
CA TYR A 14 -12.99 -9.78 23.39
C TYR A 14 -12.65 -8.99 24.65
N TYR A 15 -11.51 -9.27 25.31
CA TYR A 15 -11.08 -8.52 26.50
C TYR A 15 -10.57 -7.10 26.16
N TYR A 16 -10.08 -6.87 24.93
CA TYR A 16 -9.46 -5.61 24.51
C TYR A 16 -10.29 -4.77 23.54
N PHE A 17 -11.28 -5.35 22.83
CA PHE A 17 -12.00 -4.63 21.77
C PHE A 17 -13.51 -4.78 21.90
N ARG A 18 -14.20 -3.65 22.10
CA ARG A 18 -15.64 -3.58 22.41
C ARG A 18 -16.57 -4.00 21.26
N SER A 19 -16.09 -4.14 20.01
CA SER A 19 -16.88 -4.68 18.89
C SER A 19 -16.00 -5.04 17.67
N LYS A 20 -16.57 -5.70 16.64
CA LYS A 20 -15.85 -6.06 15.38
C LYS A 20 -15.36 -4.83 14.63
N GLU A 21 -16.05 -3.71 14.76
CA GLU A 21 -15.76 -2.44 14.12
C GLU A 21 -14.51 -1.78 14.73
N ALA A 22 -14.30 -1.91 16.04
CA ALA A 22 -13.08 -1.42 16.71
C ALA A 22 -11.81 -2.17 16.27
N ILE A 23 -11.95 -3.44 15.85
CA ILE A 23 -10.84 -4.24 15.31
C ILE A 23 -10.48 -3.75 13.90
N VAL A 24 -11.49 -3.45 13.08
CA VAL A 24 -11.30 -2.91 11.72
C VAL A 24 -10.66 -1.53 11.75
N GLU A 25 -11.06 -0.68 12.69
CA GLU A 25 -10.45 0.64 12.90
C GLU A 25 -8.99 0.53 13.35
N ALA A 26 -8.69 -0.34 14.33
CA ALA A 26 -7.31 -0.58 14.78
C ALA A 26 -6.42 -1.15 13.65
N ILE A 27 -7.00 -1.98 12.78
CA ILE A 27 -6.34 -2.50 11.60
C ILE A 27 -6.04 -1.39 10.58
N ALA A 28 -6.99 -0.49 10.32
CA ALA A 28 -6.80 0.64 9.41
C ALA A 28 -5.72 1.59 9.93
N VAL A 29 -5.71 1.88 11.23
CA VAL A 29 -4.65 2.69 11.88
C VAL A 29 -3.27 2.02 11.76
N ARG A 30 -3.20 0.69 11.90
CA ARG A 30 -1.93 -0.02 11.70
C ARG A 30 -1.46 0.06 10.25
N ASP A 31 -2.36 -0.08 9.28
CA ASP A 31 -2.01 0.05 7.86
C ASP A 31 -1.59 1.49 7.50
N GLU A 32 -2.22 2.49 8.10
CA GLU A 32 -1.79 3.89 8.02
C GLU A 32 -0.35 4.07 8.54
N ASN A 33 0.01 3.46 9.68
CA ASN A 33 1.35 3.54 10.24
C ASN A 33 2.41 2.85 9.36
N ASP A 34 2.14 1.62 8.90
CA ASP A 34 3.05 0.90 8.00
C ASP A 34 3.27 1.69 6.69
N THR A 35 2.21 2.33 6.19
CA THR A 35 2.28 3.19 5.00
C THR A 35 3.04 4.48 5.28
N ALA A 36 2.89 5.06 6.47
CA ALA A 36 3.64 6.23 6.90
C ALA A 36 5.15 5.94 6.97
N GLU A 37 5.55 4.78 7.47
CA GLU A 37 6.96 4.34 7.48
C GLU A 37 7.54 4.22 6.07
N LEU A 38 6.79 3.65 5.11
CA LEU A 38 7.22 3.58 3.71
C LEU A 38 7.38 4.98 3.11
N MET A 39 6.47 5.90 3.44
CA MET A 39 6.56 7.29 3.00
C MET A 39 7.72 8.03 3.66
N ASP A 40 8.02 7.77 4.93
CA ASP A 40 9.19 8.29 5.63
C ASP A 40 10.48 7.83 4.96
N GLN A 41 10.55 6.56 4.55
CA GLN A 41 11.69 6.04 3.78
C GLN A 41 11.79 6.67 2.39
N LEU A 42 10.66 6.97 1.75
CA LEU A 42 10.65 7.68 0.47
C LEU A 42 11.20 9.11 0.63
N GLU A 43 10.88 9.76 1.74
CA GLU A 43 11.40 11.07 2.11
C GLU A 43 12.89 11.04 2.46
N GLN A 44 13.32 10.02 3.20
CA GLN A 44 14.68 9.84 3.70
C GLN A 44 15.55 9.18 2.63
N GLY A 45 16.31 9.97 1.89
CA GLY A 45 17.19 9.45 0.84
C GLY A 45 18.10 10.53 0.28
N SER A 46 19.16 10.10 -0.42
CA SER A 46 20.23 10.94 -0.99
C SER A 46 19.71 11.89 -2.09
N THR A 47 20.59 12.58 -2.82
CA THR A 47 20.31 13.41 -4.01
C THR A 47 19.60 12.68 -5.18
N ASP A 48 19.02 11.52 -4.95
CA ASP A 48 18.26 10.71 -5.90
C ASP A 48 16.87 11.27 -6.19
N ASP A 49 16.42 11.10 -7.43
CA ASP A 49 15.08 11.47 -7.91
C ASP A 49 13.96 10.56 -7.35
N LEU A 50 12.71 10.97 -7.57
CA LEU A 50 11.52 10.23 -7.10
C LEU A 50 11.50 8.78 -7.60
N VAL A 51 11.87 8.55 -8.87
CA VAL A 51 11.82 7.23 -9.51
C VAL A 51 12.80 6.27 -8.84
N THR A 52 14.03 6.72 -8.60
CA THR A 52 15.07 5.92 -7.93
C THR A 52 14.68 5.58 -6.50
N ARG A 53 14.05 6.52 -5.78
CA ARG A 53 13.58 6.26 -4.42
C ARG A 53 12.44 5.24 -4.40
N LEU A 54 11.46 5.38 -5.28
CA LEU A 54 10.35 4.43 -5.40
C LEU A 54 10.81 3.02 -5.75
N THR A 55 11.69 2.89 -6.75
CA THR A 55 12.20 1.60 -7.21
C THR A 55 12.96 0.82 -6.13
N ARG A 56 13.63 1.52 -5.20
CA ARG A 56 14.27 0.89 -4.02
C ARG A 56 13.28 0.30 -3.02
N LEU A 57 12.06 0.84 -2.94
CA LEU A 57 11.02 0.34 -2.03
C LEU A 57 10.25 -0.86 -2.61
N ILE A 58 10.24 -1.02 -3.94
CA ILE A 58 9.46 -2.07 -4.62
C ILE A 58 9.69 -3.47 -4.04
N PRO A 59 10.92 -3.95 -3.77
CA PRO A 59 11.13 -5.28 -3.20
C PRO A 59 10.39 -5.50 -1.87
N ALA A 60 10.48 -4.53 -0.96
CA ALA A 60 9.83 -4.61 0.35
C ALA A 60 8.30 -4.59 0.22
N VAL A 61 7.77 -3.74 -0.68
CA VAL A 61 6.32 -3.68 -0.92
C VAL A 61 5.80 -4.96 -1.58
N VAL A 62 6.52 -5.54 -2.55
CA VAL A 62 6.15 -6.82 -3.16
C VAL A 62 6.17 -7.95 -2.14
N GLN A 63 7.17 -7.97 -1.24
CA GLN A 63 7.25 -8.95 -0.17
C GLN A 63 6.06 -8.83 0.79
N ARG A 64 5.76 -7.61 1.28
CA ARG A 64 4.59 -7.33 2.14
C ARG A 64 3.28 -7.75 1.46
N ASN A 65 3.10 -7.41 0.19
CA ASN A 65 1.89 -7.76 -0.57
C ASN A 65 1.79 -9.26 -0.89
N SER A 66 2.86 -10.02 -0.70
CA SER A 66 2.88 -11.48 -0.84
C SER A 66 2.65 -12.20 0.50
N ASP A 67 2.61 -11.48 1.62
CA ASP A 67 2.30 -12.05 2.93
C ASP A 67 0.80 -12.43 3.00
N PRO A 68 0.45 -13.70 3.27
CA PRO A 68 -0.94 -14.14 3.34
C PRO A 68 -1.78 -13.44 4.42
N ALA A 69 -1.17 -13.08 5.56
CA ALA A 69 -1.86 -12.37 6.63
C ALA A 69 -2.18 -10.94 6.21
N TYR A 70 -1.24 -10.26 5.54
CA TYR A 70 -1.49 -8.94 4.98
C TYR A 70 -2.55 -8.97 3.88
N ALA A 71 -2.50 -9.97 2.99
CA ALA A 71 -3.51 -10.11 1.94
C ALA A 71 -4.92 -10.36 2.51
N GLY A 72 -5.04 -11.20 3.53
CA GLY A 72 -6.30 -11.40 4.25
C GLY A 72 -6.83 -10.13 4.91
N LEU A 73 -5.92 -9.29 5.43
CA LEU A 73 -6.25 -8.01 6.02
C LEU A 73 -6.88 -7.04 5.02
N VAL A 74 -6.21 -6.84 3.88
CA VAL A 74 -6.65 -5.94 2.81
C VAL A 74 -8.02 -6.37 2.27
N ILE A 75 -8.25 -7.67 2.11
CA ILE A 75 -9.55 -8.21 1.67
C ILE A 75 -10.63 -7.94 2.71
N ALA A 76 -10.37 -8.21 3.98
CA ALA A 76 -11.33 -7.99 5.04
C ALA A 76 -11.73 -6.51 5.14
N LEU A 77 -10.74 -5.60 5.09
CA LEU A 77 -10.95 -4.16 5.07
C LEU A 77 -11.77 -3.71 3.86
N THR A 78 -11.38 -4.14 2.66
CA THR A 78 -12.04 -3.74 1.41
C THR A 78 -13.48 -4.26 1.38
N ALA A 79 -13.71 -5.51 1.79
CA ALA A 79 -15.04 -6.10 1.86
C ALA A 79 -15.93 -5.38 2.90
N GLU A 80 -15.35 -4.93 4.01
CA GLU A 80 -16.08 -4.16 5.02
C GLU A 80 -16.45 -2.76 4.51
N ALA A 81 -15.55 -2.08 3.81
CA ALA A 81 -15.81 -0.77 3.23
C ALA A 81 -17.03 -0.75 2.28
N VAL A 82 -17.34 -1.87 1.61
CA VAL A 82 -18.52 -1.98 0.74
C VAL A 82 -19.84 -1.87 1.53
N ARG A 83 -19.85 -2.30 2.80
CA ARG A 83 -21.06 -2.33 3.64
C ARG A 83 -21.04 -1.35 4.81
N ASN A 84 -19.88 -0.75 5.10
CA ASN A 84 -19.67 0.17 6.21
C ASN A 84 -19.10 1.50 5.70
N PRO A 85 -19.94 2.55 5.58
CA PRO A 85 -19.50 3.87 5.09
C PRO A 85 -18.39 4.51 5.91
N MET A 86 -18.31 4.25 7.22
CA MET A 86 -17.23 4.78 8.04
C MET A 86 -15.88 4.19 7.65
N VAL A 87 -15.82 2.88 7.38
CA VAL A 87 -14.60 2.20 6.94
C VAL A 87 -14.21 2.68 5.54
N ALA A 88 -15.18 2.85 4.64
CA ALA A 88 -14.94 3.42 3.32
C ALA A 88 -14.31 4.82 3.41
N GLU A 89 -14.81 5.67 4.30
CA GLU A 89 -14.28 7.02 4.50
C GLU A 89 -12.84 7.01 5.05
N ILE A 90 -12.53 6.10 5.98
CA ILE A 90 -11.16 5.92 6.49
C ILE A 90 -10.22 5.55 5.33
N LEU A 91 -10.58 4.57 4.51
CA LEU A 91 -9.76 4.17 3.35
C LEU A 91 -9.60 5.30 2.33
N ARG A 92 -10.66 6.06 2.02
CA ARG A 92 -10.58 7.22 1.12
C ARG A 92 -9.64 8.29 1.65
N ARG A 93 -9.73 8.60 2.94
CA ARG A 93 -8.86 9.59 3.58
C ARG A 93 -7.40 9.14 3.59
N SER A 94 -7.14 7.87 3.85
CA SER A 94 -5.79 7.29 3.81
C SER A 94 -5.20 7.37 2.40
N ASP A 95 -5.97 6.98 1.37
CA ASP A 95 -5.57 7.09 -0.03
C ASP A 95 -5.28 8.55 -0.45
N GLU A 96 -6.13 9.50 -0.05
CA GLU A 96 -5.92 10.92 -0.32
C GLU A 96 -4.67 11.47 0.37
N ALA A 97 -4.43 11.07 1.62
CA ALA A 97 -3.24 11.47 2.37
C ALA A 97 -1.96 10.93 1.72
N LEU A 98 -1.99 9.67 1.26
CA LEU A 98 -0.90 9.04 0.52
C LEU A 98 -0.58 9.82 -0.76
N HIS A 99 -1.60 10.09 -1.58
CA HIS A 99 -1.46 10.87 -2.81
C HIS A 99 -0.89 12.27 -2.54
N THR A 100 -1.44 12.97 -1.55
CA THR A 100 -0.98 14.30 -1.17
C THR A 100 0.49 14.28 -0.73
N ARG A 101 0.88 13.27 0.04
CA ARG A 101 2.26 13.12 0.50
C ARG A 101 3.22 12.82 -0.66
N PHE A 102 2.84 11.93 -1.59
CA PHE A 102 3.61 11.66 -2.80
C PHE A 102 3.88 12.90 -3.63
N LEU A 103 2.85 13.73 -3.87
CA LEU A 103 3.01 14.98 -4.65
C LEU A 103 3.98 15.95 -3.96
N LYS A 104 3.87 16.11 -2.63
CA LYS A 104 4.82 16.94 -1.86
C LYS A 104 6.25 16.44 -1.94
N ILE A 105 6.44 15.11 -1.93
CA ILE A 105 7.77 14.52 -2.08
C ILE A 105 8.30 14.80 -3.48
N ALA A 106 7.49 14.60 -4.52
CA ALA A 106 7.86 14.88 -5.90
C ALA A 106 8.29 16.34 -6.09
N ASP A 107 7.55 17.30 -5.52
CA ASP A 107 7.91 18.72 -5.56
C ASP A 107 9.26 19.00 -4.88
N ARG A 108 9.59 18.27 -3.80
CA ARG A 108 10.81 18.47 -3.00
C ARG A 108 12.05 17.83 -3.62
N VAL A 109 11.94 16.59 -4.11
CA VAL A 109 13.10 15.78 -4.56
C VAL A 109 13.28 15.76 -6.08
N GLY A 110 12.38 16.39 -6.83
CA GLY A 110 12.36 16.34 -8.29
C GLY A 110 11.45 15.23 -8.80
N GLY A 111 10.26 15.61 -9.23
CA GLY A 111 9.32 14.75 -9.95
C GLY A 111 9.73 14.59 -11.42
N PRO A 112 9.00 13.74 -12.17
CA PRO A 112 9.21 13.58 -13.60
C PRO A 112 9.19 14.92 -14.34
N ALA A 113 10.19 15.17 -15.18
CA ALA A 113 10.26 16.40 -15.97
C ALA A 113 9.02 16.55 -16.87
N ASN A 114 8.50 17.77 -16.96
CA ASN A 114 7.34 18.12 -17.81
C ASN A 114 6.04 17.39 -17.47
N MET A 115 5.85 16.93 -16.23
CA MET A 115 4.60 16.32 -15.78
C MET A 115 3.84 17.29 -14.87
N ASP A 116 2.60 17.62 -15.25
CA ASP A 116 1.74 18.42 -14.38
C ASP A 116 1.26 17.61 -13.16
N PRO A 117 0.91 18.28 -12.04
CA PRO A 117 0.52 17.58 -10.81
C PRO A 117 -0.72 16.67 -10.94
N ALA A 118 -1.68 17.01 -11.80
CA ALA A 118 -2.88 16.20 -11.98
C ALA A 118 -2.55 14.91 -12.73
N THR A 119 -1.72 14.98 -13.77
CA THR A 119 -1.17 13.81 -14.44
C THR A 119 -0.36 12.96 -13.48
N LEU A 120 0.56 13.56 -12.70
CA LEU A 120 1.36 12.82 -11.72
C LEU A 120 0.47 12.07 -10.72
N ARG A 121 -0.57 12.73 -10.20
CA ARG A 121 -1.55 12.10 -9.31
C ARG A 121 -2.19 10.85 -9.95
N LEU A 122 -2.66 10.94 -11.18
CA LEU A 122 -3.26 9.80 -11.89
C LEU A 122 -2.25 8.65 -12.03
N ARG A 123 -0.99 8.95 -12.35
CA ARG A 123 0.05 7.93 -12.52
C ARG A 123 0.43 7.27 -11.19
N ILE A 124 0.48 8.01 -10.08
CA ILE A 124 0.63 7.42 -8.74
C ILE A 124 -0.55 6.48 -8.42
N GLY A 125 -1.78 6.84 -8.81
CA GLY A 125 -2.95 5.98 -8.61
C GLY A 125 -2.87 4.68 -9.42
N MET A 126 -2.31 4.74 -10.63
CA MET A 126 -2.02 3.54 -11.42
C MET A 126 -0.97 2.65 -10.75
N ILE A 127 0.09 3.24 -10.17
CA ILE A 127 1.10 2.51 -9.40
C ILE A 127 0.45 1.82 -8.17
N ALA A 128 -0.37 2.55 -7.42
CA ALA A 128 -1.11 1.99 -6.28
C ALA A 128 -1.99 0.81 -6.72
N THR A 129 -2.68 0.93 -7.86
CA THR A 129 -3.51 -0.13 -8.44
C THR A 129 -2.71 -1.41 -8.73
N ILE A 130 -1.48 -1.29 -9.24
CA ILE A 130 -0.59 -2.44 -9.45
C ILE A 130 -0.34 -3.16 -8.13
N PHE A 131 0.01 -2.43 -7.07
CA PHE A 131 0.28 -3.02 -5.76
C PHE A 131 -0.96 -3.65 -5.12
N THR A 132 -2.11 -2.99 -5.17
CA THR A 132 -3.39 -3.55 -4.73
C THR A 132 -3.68 -4.84 -5.50
N GLY A 133 -3.54 -4.85 -6.82
CA GLY A 133 -3.71 -6.05 -7.65
C GLY A 133 -2.76 -7.19 -7.27
N LEU A 134 -1.51 -6.87 -6.93
CA LEU A 134 -0.53 -7.86 -6.46
C LEU A 134 -0.92 -8.52 -5.14
N VAL A 135 -1.63 -7.82 -4.25
CA VAL A 135 -2.19 -8.40 -3.02
C VAL A 135 -3.22 -9.47 -3.36
N PHE A 136 -4.17 -9.18 -4.26
CA PHE A 136 -5.18 -10.18 -4.65
C PHE A 136 -4.56 -11.36 -5.42
N ARG A 137 -3.57 -11.09 -6.29
CA ARG A 137 -2.87 -12.13 -7.06
C ARG A 137 -2.07 -13.08 -6.18
N SER A 138 -1.53 -12.64 -5.04
CA SER A 138 -0.73 -13.51 -4.16
C SER A 138 -1.53 -14.69 -3.60
N ILE A 139 -2.86 -14.55 -3.52
CA ILE A 139 -3.78 -15.61 -3.07
C ILE A 139 -3.96 -16.67 -4.14
N LEU A 140 -4.03 -16.25 -5.41
CA LEU A 140 -4.17 -17.15 -6.55
C LEU A 140 -2.84 -17.83 -6.91
N GLU A 141 -1.72 -17.14 -6.63
CA GLU A 141 -0.38 -17.55 -7.02
C GLU A 141 0.60 -17.53 -5.82
N PRO A 142 0.42 -18.38 -4.78
CA PRO A 142 1.21 -18.30 -3.53
C PRO A 142 2.71 -18.58 -3.69
N ARG A 143 3.11 -19.21 -4.80
CA ARG A 143 4.50 -19.56 -5.13
C ARG A 143 5.03 -18.78 -6.34
N ARG A 144 4.49 -17.58 -6.58
CA ARG A 144 4.92 -16.69 -7.65
C ARG A 144 6.38 -16.26 -7.49
N ASP A 145 7.06 -16.05 -8.61
CA ASP A 145 8.41 -15.52 -8.63
C ASP A 145 8.39 -14.03 -8.24
N GLN A 146 8.67 -13.75 -6.96
CA GLN A 146 8.68 -12.39 -6.44
C GLN A 146 9.79 -11.54 -7.08
N ALA A 147 10.93 -12.13 -7.45
CA ALA A 147 12.02 -11.40 -8.07
C ALA A 147 11.63 -10.93 -9.48
N ALA A 148 11.00 -11.82 -10.27
CA ALA A 148 10.46 -11.46 -11.57
C ALA A 148 9.36 -10.38 -11.46
N ILE A 149 8.50 -10.47 -10.45
CA ILE A 149 7.47 -9.44 -10.19
C ILE A 149 8.12 -8.09 -9.85
N VAL A 150 9.12 -8.06 -8.99
CA VAL A 150 9.85 -6.84 -8.65
C VAL A 150 10.46 -6.21 -9.90
N GLN A 151 11.05 -7.00 -10.79
CA GLN A 151 11.59 -6.50 -12.07
C GLN A 151 10.50 -5.87 -12.93
N LEU A 152 9.39 -6.58 -13.16
CA LEU A 152 8.27 -6.08 -13.96
C LEU A 152 7.64 -4.81 -13.35
N VAL A 153 7.45 -4.76 -12.04
CA VAL A 153 6.90 -3.59 -11.35
C VAL A 153 7.85 -2.40 -11.47
N ASN A 154 9.16 -2.61 -11.39
CA ASN A 154 10.15 -1.55 -11.61
C ASN A 154 10.03 -0.97 -13.03
N GLU A 155 9.91 -1.81 -14.05
CA GLU A 155 9.69 -1.36 -15.44
C GLU A 155 8.40 -0.53 -15.56
N GLN A 156 7.30 -1.00 -14.97
CA GLN A 156 6.02 -0.28 -15.01
C GLN A 156 6.08 1.06 -14.26
N VAL A 157 6.74 1.12 -13.11
CA VAL A 157 6.92 2.37 -12.35
C VAL A 157 7.79 3.36 -13.12
N ARG A 158 8.88 2.91 -13.74
CA ARG A 158 9.71 3.77 -14.61
C ARG A 158 8.90 4.31 -15.77
N LEU A 159 8.16 3.45 -16.48
CA LEU A 159 7.30 3.86 -17.58
C LEU A 159 6.25 4.89 -17.15
N LEU A 160 5.55 4.63 -16.04
CA LEU A 160 4.55 5.54 -15.48
C LEU A 160 5.19 6.85 -15.02
N LEU A 161 6.42 6.88 -14.53
CA LEU A 161 7.06 8.12 -14.10
C LEU A 161 7.98 8.74 -15.16
N GLY A 162 7.93 8.27 -16.41
CA GLY A 162 8.72 8.82 -17.51
C GLY A 162 10.23 8.54 -17.40
N GLY A 163 10.66 7.61 -16.55
CA GLY A 163 12.01 7.08 -16.56
C GLY A 163 12.25 6.18 -17.76
N GLN A 164 13.45 6.20 -18.34
CA GLN A 164 13.82 5.20 -19.34
C GLN A 164 13.84 3.79 -18.71
N PRO A 165 13.42 2.75 -19.46
CA PRO A 165 13.39 1.37 -18.99
C PRO A 165 14.78 0.86 -18.62
#